data_AF-A0A6A0HQM7-F1
#
_entry.id   AF-A0A6A0HQM7-F1
#
_cell.length_a   1.000
_cell.length_b   1.000
_cell.length_c   1.000
_cell.angle_alpha   90.00
_cell.angle_beta   90.00
_cell.angle_gamma   90.00
#
_symmetry.space_group_name_H-M   'P 1'
#
loop_
_entity.id
_entity.type
_entity.pdbx_description
1 polymer ?
#
loop_
_entity_poly.entity_id
_entity_poly.type
_entity_poly.pdbx_seq_one_letter_code
_entity_poly.pdbx_strand_id
1 'polypeptide(L)'
;MLLREFPSDSSHAFVLNEAAVKEFGWESAEAAIGKSFVWLGNGPENAKEGTVVGVVKDFHFRPLYEEIAPAVFHLMPWGSEKLVVRVRPNSMEQALAILKTQWQKFNPQYPLDFTFMDERVEAQYGAETRLLKIFSTFSAFAIFISCLGLFGLASFTTEQRTKEIGVRKVLGASVSNIILMLSNGFTRLVLVSFVIAAPIAWCAMNKWLQNFAYRQPLGLDAFLWAGLLALGITWLTVSYQSLKAALANPVEALRYE
;
A
#
# COMPACT_ATOMS: atom_id res chain seq x y z
N MET A 1 -13.42 28.37 35.93
CA MET A 1 -12.63 29.56 35.54
C MET A 1 -11.98 29.40 34.15
N LEU A 2 -11.66 28.19 33.68
CA LEU A 2 -11.04 27.92 32.36
C LEU A 2 -11.94 28.12 31.13
N LEU A 3 -13.27 28.01 31.27
CA LEU A 3 -14.24 28.09 30.16
C LEU A 3 -14.31 29.47 29.44
N ARG A 4 -13.71 30.52 30.02
CA ARG A 4 -13.73 31.88 29.45
C ARG A 4 -12.58 32.15 28.48
N GLU A 5 -11.51 31.37 28.51
CA GLU A 5 -10.33 31.58 27.66
C GLU A 5 -10.44 30.87 26.30
N PHE A 6 -11.34 29.87 26.18
CA PHE A 6 -11.53 29.09 24.97
C PHE A 6 -13.02 29.07 24.57
N PRO A 7 -13.43 29.84 23.55
CA PRO A 7 -14.82 29.85 23.06
C PRO A 7 -15.35 28.45 22.67
N SER A 8 -14.44 27.53 22.29
CA SER A 8 -14.73 26.12 21.98
C SER A 8 -15.23 25.30 23.16
N ASP A 9 -14.96 25.72 24.39
CA ASP A 9 -15.29 24.96 25.59
C ASP A 9 -16.71 25.27 26.09
N SER A 10 -17.41 26.21 25.43
CA SER A 10 -18.83 26.46 25.65
C SER A 10 -19.66 25.25 25.24
N SER A 11 -20.69 24.92 26.03
CA SER A 11 -21.66 23.89 25.68
C SER A 11 -22.42 24.23 24.39
N HIS A 12 -22.36 25.44 23.86
CA HIS A 12 -23.03 25.86 22.63
C HIS A 12 -22.06 26.16 21.47
N ALA A 13 -20.84 25.64 21.54
CA ALA A 13 -19.85 25.78 20.48
C ALA A 13 -19.74 24.52 19.61
N PHE A 14 -19.59 24.72 18.31
CA PHE A 14 -19.35 23.69 17.31
C PHE A 14 -18.09 23.99 16.52
N VAL A 15 -17.30 22.96 16.23
CA VAL A 15 -16.18 23.01 15.29
C VAL A 15 -16.46 22.00 14.17
N LEU A 16 -16.26 22.40 12.92
CA LEU A 16 -16.56 21.58 11.75
C LEU A 16 -15.30 21.28 10.95
N ASN A 17 -15.28 20.26 10.11
CA ASN A 17 -14.26 20.16 9.06
C ASN A 17 -14.69 20.82 7.75
N GLU A 18 -13.75 21.00 6.82
CA GLU A 18 -14.00 21.57 5.50
C GLU A 18 -15.06 20.78 4.71
N ALA A 19 -15.07 19.44 4.80
CA ALA A 19 -16.09 18.61 4.16
C ALA A 19 -17.51 18.93 4.67
N ALA A 20 -17.68 19.14 5.98
CA ALA A 20 -18.97 19.54 6.55
C ALA A 20 -19.41 20.93 6.06
N VAL A 21 -18.50 21.91 6.02
CA VAL A 21 -18.78 23.26 5.50
C VAL A 21 -19.28 23.19 4.05
N LYS A 22 -18.64 22.36 3.23
CA LYS A 22 -19.03 22.13 1.84
C LYS A 22 -20.40 21.46 1.73
N GLU A 23 -20.69 20.47 2.57
CA GLU A 23 -21.97 19.76 2.56
C GLU A 23 -23.14 20.66 2.99
N PHE A 24 -22.92 21.58 3.94
CA PHE A 24 -23.90 22.60 4.31
C PHE A 24 -24.07 23.72 3.27
N GLY A 25 -23.30 23.69 2.17
CA GLY A 25 -23.40 24.68 1.09
C GLY A 25 -22.86 26.06 1.47
N TRP A 26 -21.95 26.14 2.44
CA TRP A 26 -21.31 27.41 2.82
C TRP A 26 -20.09 27.70 1.95
N GLU A 27 -19.90 28.97 1.58
CA GLU A 27 -18.92 29.39 0.58
C GLU A 27 -17.45 29.22 1.02
N SER A 28 -17.18 29.33 2.32
CA SER A 28 -15.82 29.24 2.87
C SER A 28 -15.82 28.85 4.35
N ALA A 29 -14.66 28.38 4.82
CA ALA A 29 -14.42 28.10 6.23
C ALA A 29 -14.62 29.35 7.09
N GLU A 30 -14.21 30.52 6.59
CA GLU A 30 -14.37 31.81 7.26
C GLU A 30 -15.84 32.22 7.35
N ALA A 31 -16.62 32.00 6.28
CA ALA A 31 -18.05 32.29 6.26
C ALA A 31 -18.87 31.35 7.17
N ALA A 32 -18.35 30.16 7.46
CA ALA A 32 -18.97 29.22 8.39
C ALA A 32 -18.92 29.71 9.84
N ILE A 33 -17.86 30.43 10.22
CA ILE A 33 -17.64 30.88 11.60
C ILE A 33 -18.70 31.94 11.97
N GLY A 34 -19.33 31.78 13.12
CA GLY A 34 -20.39 32.65 13.62
C GLY A 34 -21.80 32.28 13.16
N LYS A 35 -21.96 31.31 12.26
CA LYS A 35 -23.30 30.81 11.87
C LYS A 35 -23.94 29.99 13.00
N SER A 36 -25.26 30.12 13.11
CA SER A 36 -26.07 29.25 13.97
C SER A 36 -26.07 27.83 13.41
N PHE A 37 -25.92 26.85 14.29
CA PHE A 37 -25.87 25.44 13.96
C PHE A 37 -26.73 24.65 14.95
N VAL A 38 -27.48 23.67 14.41
CA VAL A 38 -28.33 22.79 15.19
C VAL A 38 -27.88 21.36 14.95
N TRP A 39 -27.36 20.71 16.00
CA TRP A 39 -27.01 19.31 15.98
C TRP A 39 -28.20 18.48 16.47
N LEU A 40 -28.78 17.63 15.61
CA LEU A 40 -29.97 16.85 15.95
C LEU A 40 -29.68 15.55 16.69
N GLY A 41 -28.42 15.09 16.73
CA GLY A 41 -28.05 13.86 17.43
C GLY A 41 -28.93 12.66 17.07
N ASN A 42 -29.58 12.07 18.09
CA ASN A 42 -30.45 10.89 17.96
C ASN A 42 -31.93 11.22 17.69
N GLY A 43 -32.30 12.49 17.50
CA GLY A 43 -33.68 12.89 17.23
C GLY A 43 -33.96 14.36 17.55
N PRO A 44 -35.05 14.94 17.03
CA PRO A 44 -35.40 16.36 17.23
C PRO A 44 -35.48 16.76 18.71
N GLU A 45 -35.88 15.85 19.60
CA GLU A 45 -35.95 16.08 21.05
C GLU A 45 -34.59 16.33 21.72
N ASN A 46 -33.48 15.91 21.09
CA ASN A 46 -32.12 16.09 21.60
C ASN A 46 -31.35 17.16 20.81
N ALA A 47 -32.08 18.00 20.07
CA ALA A 47 -31.50 19.06 19.28
C ALA A 47 -30.67 20.01 20.16
N LYS A 48 -29.42 20.17 19.78
CA LYS A 48 -28.46 21.04 20.44
C LYS A 48 -28.18 22.22 19.53
N GLU A 49 -28.65 23.39 19.94
CA GLU A 49 -28.39 24.64 19.24
C GLU A 49 -27.10 25.29 19.74
N GLY A 50 -26.42 25.98 18.82
CA GLY A 50 -25.19 26.69 19.12
C GLY A 50 -24.62 27.42 17.92
N THR A 51 -23.35 27.80 18.01
CA THR A 51 -22.65 28.58 16.98
C THR A 51 -21.39 27.85 16.53
N VAL A 52 -21.10 27.92 15.24
CA VAL A 52 -19.82 27.44 14.70
C VAL A 52 -18.72 28.41 15.12
N VAL A 53 -17.76 27.95 15.91
CA VAL A 53 -16.65 28.79 16.41
C VAL A 53 -15.33 28.54 15.69
N GLY A 54 -15.27 27.50 14.85
CA GLY A 54 -14.07 27.19 14.09
C GLY A 54 -14.31 26.13 13.02
N VAL A 55 -13.39 26.09 12.07
CA VAL A 55 -13.30 25.06 11.03
C VAL A 55 -11.90 24.49 11.04
N VAL A 56 -11.79 23.17 11.04
CA VAL A 56 -10.53 22.43 10.93
C VAL A 56 -10.35 21.89 9.52
N LYS A 57 -9.09 21.68 9.13
CA LYS A 57 -8.77 21.02 7.86
C LYS A 57 -9.30 19.59 7.86
N ASP A 58 -9.61 19.10 6.67
CA ASP A 58 -10.01 17.72 6.48
C ASP A 58 -8.95 16.71 6.95
N PHE A 59 -9.40 15.66 7.64
CA PHE A 59 -8.57 14.58 8.16
C PHE A 59 -9.32 13.25 8.07
N HIS A 60 -8.57 12.15 7.98
CA HIS A 60 -9.17 10.82 7.94
C HIS A 60 -9.48 10.31 9.34
N PHE A 61 -10.76 10.10 9.63
CA PHE A 61 -11.24 9.46 10.86
C PHE A 61 -12.07 8.20 10.60
N ARG A 62 -12.27 7.88 9.31
CA ARG A 62 -12.88 6.65 8.81
C ARG A 62 -11.82 5.83 8.06
N PRO A 63 -12.10 4.57 7.70
CA PRO A 63 -11.20 3.79 6.86
C PRO A 63 -10.80 4.55 5.58
N LEU A 64 -9.55 4.40 5.16
CA LEU A 64 -8.97 5.14 4.02
C LEU A 64 -9.65 4.86 2.67
N TYR A 65 -10.52 3.85 2.58
CA TYR A 65 -11.33 3.59 1.40
C TYR A 65 -12.56 4.50 1.28
N GLU A 66 -12.97 5.18 2.35
CA GLU A 66 -14.05 6.16 2.35
C GLU A 66 -13.52 7.58 2.06
N GLU A 67 -14.37 8.41 1.46
CA GLU A 67 -14.11 9.85 1.36
C GLU A 67 -14.11 10.48 2.77
N ILE A 68 -13.43 11.62 2.92
CA ILE A 68 -13.46 12.36 4.18
C ILE A 68 -14.89 12.84 4.42
N ALA A 69 -15.56 12.20 5.38
CA ALA A 69 -16.92 12.53 5.74
C ALA A 69 -16.99 13.86 6.52
N PRO A 70 -18.15 14.54 6.50
CA PRO A 70 -18.44 15.63 7.42
C PRO A 70 -18.22 15.22 8.87
N ALA A 71 -17.52 16.06 9.61
CA ALA A 71 -17.26 15.91 11.04
C ALA A 71 -17.77 17.15 11.78
N VAL A 72 -18.47 16.89 12.89
CA VAL A 72 -18.93 17.91 13.84
C VAL A 72 -18.31 17.58 15.20
N PHE A 73 -17.53 18.51 15.73
CA PHE A 73 -16.99 18.47 17.07
C PHE A 73 -17.78 19.39 17.98
N HIS A 74 -18.21 18.85 19.11
CA HIS A 74 -18.90 19.62 20.14
C HIS A 74 -18.65 19.00 21.50
N LEU A 75 -18.72 19.82 22.53
CA LEU A 75 -18.61 19.33 23.90
C LEU A 75 -19.92 18.63 24.29
N MET A 76 -19.82 17.37 24.75
CA MET A 76 -20.93 16.58 25.28
C MET A 76 -20.61 16.20 26.74
N PRO A 77 -21.11 16.97 27.73
CA PRO A 77 -20.74 16.81 29.14
C PRO A 77 -21.03 15.43 29.73
N TRP A 78 -21.99 14.72 29.16
CA TRP A 78 -22.56 13.47 29.65
C TRP A 78 -22.17 12.25 28.80
N GLY A 79 -21.31 12.41 27.79
CA GLY A 79 -21.06 11.37 26.77
C GLY A 79 -19.61 10.91 26.61
N SER A 80 -18.69 11.33 27.48
CA SER A 80 -17.28 10.92 27.34
C SER A 80 -17.01 9.56 27.97
N GLU A 81 -17.21 8.49 27.21
CA GLU A 81 -16.89 7.12 27.64
C GLU A 81 -15.39 6.77 27.50
N LYS A 82 -14.61 7.60 26.81
CA LYS A 82 -13.21 7.29 26.45
C LYS A 82 -12.31 8.49 26.65
N LEU A 83 -11.13 8.24 27.25
CA LEU A 83 -10.07 9.22 27.40
C LEU A 83 -8.96 8.94 26.38
N VAL A 84 -8.61 9.95 25.58
CA VAL A 84 -7.44 9.87 24.68
C VAL A 84 -6.27 10.56 25.35
N VAL A 85 -5.21 9.81 25.61
CA VAL A 85 -3.99 10.32 26.24
C VAL A 85 -2.84 10.26 25.26
N ARG A 86 -2.24 11.42 24.95
CA ARG A 86 -1.03 11.49 24.13
C ARG A 86 0.21 11.44 25.03
N VAL A 87 1.03 10.41 24.84
CA VAL A 87 2.26 10.19 25.60
C VAL A 87 3.48 10.57 24.76
N ARG A 88 4.53 11.11 25.40
CA ARG A 88 5.80 11.39 24.72
C ARG A 88 6.50 10.09 24.30
N PRO A 89 7.25 10.08 23.18
CA PRO A 89 8.05 8.93 22.80
C PRO A 89 9.00 8.50 23.94
N ASN A 90 9.22 7.19 24.09
CA ASN A 90 10.10 6.60 25.12
C ASN A 90 9.67 6.81 26.59
N SER A 91 8.46 7.34 26.86
CA SER A 91 7.94 7.52 28.23
C SER A 91 6.71 6.67 28.52
N MET A 92 6.43 5.66 27.70
CA MET A 92 5.18 4.89 27.78
C MET A 92 5.03 4.14 29.10
N GLU A 93 6.06 3.43 29.54
CA GLU A 93 6.04 2.66 30.78
C GLU A 93 5.75 3.56 32.00
N GLN A 94 6.43 4.70 32.09
CA GLN A 94 6.23 5.70 33.14
C GLN A 94 4.82 6.30 33.08
N ALA A 95 4.32 6.62 31.87
CA ALA A 95 2.98 7.15 31.69
C ALA A 95 1.91 6.14 32.11
N LEU A 96 2.05 4.85 31.76
CA LEU A 96 1.13 3.80 32.17
C LEU A 96 1.13 3.60 33.69
N ALA A 97 2.30 3.67 34.34
CA ALA A 97 2.38 3.61 35.79
C ALA A 97 1.61 4.76 36.45
N ILE A 98 1.82 6.00 35.97
CA ILE A 98 1.11 7.19 36.45
C ILE A 98 -0.40 7.05 36.21
N LEU A 99 -0.82 6.67 35.00
CA LEU A 99 -2.22 6.50 34.65
C LEU A 99 -2.89 5.46 35.53
N LYS A 100 -2.25 4.32 35.76
CA LYS A 100 -2.77 3.26 36.63
C LYS A 100 -2.94 3.75 38.08
N THR A 101 -1.94 4.43 38.63
CA THR A 101 -2.02 4.98 39.99
C THR A 101 -3.12 6.03 40.13
N GLN A 102 -3.24 6.96 39.18
CA GLN A 102 -4.29 7.98 39.23
C GLN A 102 -5.68 7.36 39.01
N TRP A 103 -5.81 6.41 38.08
CA TRP A 103 -7.08 5.75 37.81
C TRP A 103 -7.59 4.99 39.05
N GLN A 104 -6.73 4.25 39.73
CA GLN A 104 -7.11 3.56 40.98
C GLN A 104 -7.53 4.53 42.09
N LYS A 105 -6.94 5.73 42.15
CA LYS A 105 -7.32 6.75 43.13
C LYS A 105 -8.70 7.35 42.85
N PHE A 106 -9.01 7.64 41.59
CA PHE A 106 -10.27 8.31 41.23
C PHE A 106 -11.41 7.34 40.94
N ASN A 107 -11.09 6.12 40.47
CA ASN A 107 -12.08 5.13 40.05
C ASN A 107 -11.70 3.70 40.47
N PRO A 108 -11.62 3.41 41.78
CA PRO A 108 -11.15 2.11 42.30
C PRO A 108 -12.06 0.93 41.95
N GLN A 109 -13.32 1.18 41.61
CA GLN A 109 -14.32 0.15 41.33
C GLN A 109 -14.22 -0.43 39.92
N TYR A 110 -13.50 0.22 39.00
CA TYR A 110 -13.39 -0.19 37.60
C TYR A 110 -11.93 -0.36 37.21
N PRO A 111 -11.54 -1.50 36.60
CA PRO A 111 -10.19 -1.68 36.09
C PRO A 111 -9.89 -0.65 35.00
N LEU A 112 -8.61 -0.24 34.91
CA LEU A 112 -8.14 0.59 33.80
C LEU A 112 -8.09 -0.28 32.53
N ASP A 113 -9.04 -0.06 31.64
CA ASP A 113 -9.05 -0.64 30.30
C ASP A 113 -8.50 0.39 29.30
N PHE A 114 -7.58 -0.04 28.43
CA PHE A 114 -6.97 0.81 27.43
C PHE A 114 -6.56 0.00 26.21
N THR A 115 -6.48 0.68 25.07
CA THR A 115 -5.99 0.09 23.82
C THR A 115 -5.02 1.07 23.18
N PHE A 116 -3.91 0.56 22.65
CA PHE A 116 -2.99 1.42 21.92
C PHE A 116 -3.57 1.81 20.56
N MET A 117 -3.27 3.03 20.11
CA MET A 117 -3.74 3.47 18.80
C MET A 117 -3.19 2.58 17.68
N ASP A 118 -1.94 2.14 17.79
CA ASP A 118 -1.28 1.28 16.80
C ASP A 118 -2.00 -0.07 16.65
N GLU A 119 -2.45 -0.66 17.76
CA GLU A 119 -3.24 -1.91 17.74
C GLU A 119 -4.60 -1.71 17.07
N ARG A 120 -5.25 -0.56 17.27
CA ARG A 120 -6.53 -0.26 16.62
C ARG A 120 -6.36 -0.04 15.12
N VAL A 121 -5.28 0.63 14.72
CA VAL A 121 -4.91 0.78 13.31
C VAL A 121 -4.61 -0.58 12.69
N GLU A 122 -3.84 -1.43 13.37
CA GLU A 122 -3.55 -2.79 12.89
C GLU A 122 -4.81 -3.65 12.79
N ALA A 123 -5.73 -3.57 13.75
CA ALA A 123 -7.01 -4.28 13.67
C ALA A 123 -7.84 -3.83 12.47
N GLN A 124 -7.76 -2.56 12.08
CA GLN A 124 -8.47 -1.99 10.94
C GLN A 124 -7.83 -2.33 9.59
N TYR A 125 -6.49 -2.43 9.50
CA TYR A 125 -5.74 -2.69 8.26
C TYR A 125 -5.06 -4.07 8.19
N GLY A 126 -5.36 -4.94 9.15
CA GLY A 126 -4.71 -6.24 9.28
C GLY A 126 -5.10 -7.21 8.17
N ALA A 127 -6.32 -7.09 7.62
CA ALA A 127 -6.77 -7.92 6.51
C ALA A 127 -6.00 -7.61 5.21
N GLU A 128 -5.81 -6.34 4.90
CA GLU A 128 -5.05 -5.83 3.78
C GLU A 128 -3.58 -6.26 3.89
N THR A 129 -2.99 -6.11 5.09
CA THR A 129 -1.61 -6.53 5.35
C THR A 129 -1.43 -8.04 5.16
N ARG A 130 -2.41 -8.87 5.55
CA ARG A 130 -2.38 -10.32 5.31
C ARG A 130 -2.51 -10.64 3.83
N LEU A 131 -3.42 -10.00 3.10
CA LEU A 131 -3.57 -10.20 1.66
C LEU A 131 -2.28 -9.83 0.91
N LEU A 132 -1.65 -8.71 1.26
CA LEU A 132 -0.34 -8.32 0.71
C LEU A 132 0.72 -9.40 0.93
N LYS A 133 0.80 -9.97 2.14
CA LYS A 133 1.74 -11.07 2.45
C LYS A 133 1.46 -12.33 1.63
N ILE A 134 0.18 -12.68 1.46
CA ILE A 134 -0.23 -13.83 0.65
C ILE A 134 0.17 -13.60 -0.81
N PHE A 135 -0.24 -12.49 -1.42
CA PHE A 135 0.10 -12.17 -2.81
C PHE A 135 1.61 -12.07 -3.04
N SER A 136 2.36 -11.49 -2.11
CA SER A 136 3.82 -11.41 -2.19
C SER A 136 4.46 -12.80 -2.21
N THR A 137 4.01 -13.70 -1.32
CA THR A 137 4.53 -15.07 -1.26
C THR A 137 4.21 -15.86 -2.53
N PHE A 138 2.96 -15.81 -3.00
CA PHE A 138 2.57 -16.47 -4.25
C PHE A 138 3.28 -15.89 -5.47
N SER A 139 3.48 -14.58 -5.52
CA SER A 139 4.25 -13.93 -6.60
C SER A 139 5.70 -14.39 -6.60
N ALA A 140 6.33 -14.51 -5.41
CA ALA A 140 7.69 -15.04 -5.29
C ALA A 140 7.79 -16.48 -5.81
N PHE A 141 6.84 -17.36 -5.46
CA PHE A 141 6.79 -18.72 -6.01
C PHE A 141 6.52 -18.73 -7.52
N ALA A 142 5.62 -17.90 -8.02
CA ALA A 142 5.33 -17.80 -9.45
C ALA A 142 6.57 -17.36 -10.24
N ILE A 143 7.31 -16.37 -9.75
CA ILE A 143 8.58 -15.94 -10.35
C ILE A 143 9.59 -17.08 -10.30
N PHE A 144 9.77 -17.74 -9.15
CA PHE A 144 10.71 -18.84 -9.01
C PHE A 144 10.43 -19.99 -9.98
N ILE A 145 9.17 -20.44 -10.07
CA ILE A 145 8.75 -21.50 -11.00
C ILE A 145 8.92 -21.05 -12.46
N SER A 146 8.61 -19.80 -12.77
CA SER A 146 8.82 -19.22 -14.10
C SER A 146 10.30 -19.22 -14.50
N CYS A 147 11.20 -18.91 -13.57
CA CYS A 147 12.64 -18.98 -13.78
C CYS A 147 13.10 -20.42 -14.06
N LEU A 148 12.56 -21.42 -13.36
CA LEU A 148 12.85 -22.84 -13.64
C LEU A 148 12.36 -23.25 -15.03
N GLY A 149 11.16 -22.82 -15.43
CA GLY A 149 10.62 -23.06 -16.77
C GLY A 149 11.48 -22.43 -17.86
N LEU A 150 11.88 -21.17 -17.67
CA LEU A 150 12.78 -20.47 -18.58
C LEU A 150 14.16 -21.15 -18.65
N PHE A 151 14.71 -21.58 -17.52
CA PHE A 151 15.96 -22.32 -17.45
C PHE A 151 15.89 -23.65 -18.21
N GLY A 152 14.79 -24.39 -18.06
CA GLY A 152 14.53 -25.63 -18.79
C GLY A 152 14.44 -25.39 -20.30
N LEU A 153 13.67 -24.38 -20.70
CA LEU A 153 13.51 -24.00 -22.11
C LEU A 153 14.84 -23.53 -22.73
N ALA A 154 15.63 -22.75 -21.98
CA ALA A 154 16.96 -22.32 -22.39
C ALA A 154 17.92 -23.49 -22.56
N SER A 155 17.93 -24.44 -21.61
CA SER A 155 18.74 -25.66 -21.69
C SER A 155 18.40 -26.47 -22.94
N PHE A 156 17.11 -26.79 -23.13
CA PHE A 156 16.62 -27.57 -24.26
C PHE A 156 16.92 -26.89 -25.61
N THR A 157 16.69 -25.58 -25.70
CA THR A 157 16.96 -24.81 -26.94
C THR A 157 18.46 -24.79 -27.25
N THR A 158 19.31 -24.67 -26.22
CA THR A 158 20.76 -24.67 -26.38
C THR A 158 21.24 -26.04 -26.85
N GLU A 159 20.72 -27.11 -26.27
CA GLU A 159 21.03 -28.49 -26.66
C GLU A 159 20.63 -28.77 -28.12
N GLN A 160 19.40 -28.39 -28.51
CA GLN A 160 18.91 -28.56 -29.88
C GLN A 160 19.71 -27.75 -30.90
N ARG A 161 20.28 -26.60 -30.49
CA ARG A 161 21.11 -25.72 -31.34
C ARG A 161 22.62 -25.98 -31.20
N THR A 162 23.05 -27.00 -30.47
CA THR A 162 24.48 -27.31 -30.25
C THR A 162 25.24 -27.46 -31.57
N LYS A 163 24.66 -28.14 -32.58
CA LYS A 163 25.29 -28.32 -33.90
C LYS A 163 25.52 -26.98 -34.61
N GLU A 164 24.53 -26.08 -34.60
CA GLU A 164 24.64 -24.74 -35.19
C GLU A 164 25.68 -23.88 -34.47
N ILE A 165 25.69 -23.93 -33.13
CA ILE A 165 26.64 -23.21 -32.28
C ILE A 165 28.07 -23.70 -32.54
N GLY A 166 28.28 -25.01 -32.63
CA GLY A 166 29.57 -25.62 -32.94
C GLY A 166 30.13 -25.20 -34.29
N VAL A 167 29.32 -25.26 -35.35
CA VAL A 167 29.73 -24.82 -36.70
C VAL A 167 30.09 -23.34 -36.70
N ARG A 168 29.26 -22.46 -36.10
CA ARG A 168 29.55 -21.02 -36.02
C ARG A 168 30.83 -20.73 -35.24
N LYS A 169 31.10 -21.46 -34.18
CA LYS A 169 32.31 -21.31 -33.37
C LYS A 169 33.58 -21.69 -34.15
N VAL A 170 33.55 -22.79 -34.91
CA VAL A 170 34.67 -23.17 -35.81
C VAL A 170 34.86 -22.15 -36.94
N LEU A 171 33.78 -21.54 -37.41
CA LEU A 171 33.82 -20.42 -38.38
C LEU A 171 34.26 -19.08 -37.75
N GLY A 172 34.68 -19.05 -36.49
CA GLY A 172 35.26 -17.88 -35.83
C GLY A 172 34.26 -16.94 -35.15
N ALA A 173 33.00 -17.36 -34.96
CA ALA A 173 32.04 -16.55 -34.21
C ALA A 173 32.44 -16.41 -32.73
N SER A 174 32.38 -15.19 -32.21
CA SER A 174 32.63 -14.92 -30.79
C SER A 174 31.53 -15.51 -29.89
N VAL A 175 31.89 -15.88 -28.66
CA VAL A 175 30.95 -16.37 -27.64
C VAL A 175 29.83 -15.34 -27.38
N SER A 176 30.17 -14.04 -27.41
CA SER A 176 29.22 -12.94 -27.27
C SER A 176 28.14 -12.92 -28.36
N ASN A 177 28.49 -13.21 -29.61
CA ASN A 177 27.52 -13.27 -30.70
C ASN A 177 26.54 -14.44 -30.55
N ILE A 178 27.01 -15.56 -30.01
CA ILE A 178 26.16 -16.73 -29.71
C ILE A 178 25.18 -16.38 -28.58
N ILE A 179 25.67 -15.79 -27.49
CA ILE A 179 24.83 -15.34 -26.36
C ILE A 179 23.77 -14.35 -26.83
N LEU A 180 24.14 -13.36 -27.64
CA LEU A 180 23.22 -12.34 -28.13
C LEU A 180 22.15 -12.93 -29.06
N MET A 181 22.51 -13.88 -29.91
CA MET A 181 21.56 -14.59 -30.77
C MET A 181 20.51 -15.37 -29.94
N LEU A 182 20.96 -16.13 -28.94
CA LEU A 182 20.07 -16.88 -28.05
C LEU A 182 19.20 -15.93 -27.22
N SER A 183 19.80 -14.90 -26.63
CA SER A 183 19.12 -13.91 -25.80
C SER A 183 18.04 -13.15 -26.56
N ASN A 184 18.26 -12.80 -27.83
CA ASN A 184 17.26 -12.12 -28.66
C ASN A 184 15.98 -12.96 -28.84
N GLY A 185 16.12 -14.28 -28.98
CA GLY A 185 14.98 -15.20 -29.07
C GLY A 185 14.09 -15.14 -27.83
N PHE A 186 14.70 -15.23 -26.65
CA PHE A 186 13.98 -15.15 -25.37
C PHE A 186 13.47 -13.74 -25.07
N THR A 187 14.22 -12.71 -25.41
CA THR A 187 13.81 -11.31 -25.25
C THR A 187 12.50 -11.04 -26.00
N ARG A 188 12.35 -11.55 -27.24
CA ARG A 188 11.11 -11.42 -28.00
C ARG A 188 9.92 -12.09 -27.31
N LEU A 189 10.13 -13.29 -26.74
CA LEU A 189 9.10 -13.99 -25.99
C LEU A 189 8.67 -13.19 -24.75
N VAL A 190 9.63 -12.69 -23.96
CA VAL A 190 9.37 -11.87 -22.77
C VAL A 190 8.62 -10.59 -23.12
N LEU A 191 9.01 -9.91 -24.21
CA LEU A 191 8.33 -8.69 -24.67
C LEU A 191 6.88 -8.98 -25.08
N VAL A 192 6.62 -10.06 -25.80
CA VAL A 192 5.25 -10.46 -26.17
C VAL A 192 4.42 -10.76 -24.92
N SER A 193 4.98 -11.53 -23.98
CA SER A 193 4.33 -11.80 -22.69
C SER A 193 4.04 -10.52 -21.91
N PHE A 194 4.98 -9.57 -21.87
CA PHE A 194 4.81 -8.30 -21.17
C PHE A 194 3.74 -7.41 -21.81
N VAL A 195 3.71 -7.32 -23.13
CA VAL A 195 2.68 -6.54 -23.88
C VAL A 195 1.28 -7.08 -23.61
N ILE A 196 1.13 -8.38 -23.36
CA ILE A 196 -0.17 -8.98 -23.00
C ILE A 196 -0.46 -8.82 -21.50
N ALA A 197 0.53 -9.06 -20.64
CA ALA A 197 0.36 -9.03 -19.20
C ALA A 197 0.12 -7.60 -18.65
N ALA A 198 0.81 -6.59 -19.18
CA ALA A 198 0.73 -5.23 -18.66
C ALA A 198 -0.68 -4.61 -18.77
N PRO A 199 -1.41 -4.69 -19.92
CA PRO A 199 -2.79 -4.21 -20.02
C PRO A 199 -3.76 -4.96 -19.10
N ILE A 200 -3.58 -6.28 -18.97
CA ILE A 200 -4.44 -7.11 -18.10
C ILE A 200 -4.24 -6.70 -16.64
N ALA A 201 -2.98 -6.59 -16.19
CA ALA A 201 -2.63 -6.14 -14.85
C ALA A 201 -3.12 -4.70 -14.59
N TRP A 202 -2.97 -3.80 -15.57
CA TRP A 202 -3.48 -2.44 -15.49
C TRP A 202 -5.00 -2.41 -15.30
N CYS A 203 -5.75 -3.15 -16.11
CA CYS A 203 -7.21 -3.20 -16.02
C CYS A 203 -7.68 -3.77 -14.68
N ALA A 204 -7.10 -4.88 -14.24
CA ALA A 204 -7.41 -5.51 -12.97
C ALA A 204 -7.14 -4.57 -11.79
N MET A 205 -5.98 -3.90 -11.80
CA MET A 205 -5.60 -2.99 -10.72
C MET A 205 -6.42 -1.71 -10.75
N ASN A 206 -6.74 -1.16 -11.92
CA ASN A 206 -7.63 0.00 -12.03
C ASN A 206 -9.03 -0.32 -11.48
N LYS A 207 -9.56 -1.52 -11.76
CA LYS A 207 -10.85 -1.97 -11.20
C LYS A 207 -10.79 -2.15 -9.68
N TRP A 208 -9.68 -2.66 -9.15
CA TRP A 208 -9.49 -2.79 -7.71
C TRP A 208 -9.36 -1.43 -7.00
N LEU A 209 -8.60 -0.49 -7.58
CA LEU A 209 -8.41 0.86 -7.07
C LEU A 209 -9.67 1.72 -7.09
N GLN A 210 -10.70 1.35 -7.87
CA GLN A 210 -12.01 2.03 -7.86
C GLN A 210 -12.75 1.87 -6.53
N ASN A 211 -12.43 0.85 -5.73
CA ASN A 211 -13.04 0.66 -4.41
C ASN A 211 -12.48 1.61 -3.34
N PHE A 212 -11.49 2.44 -3.69
CA PHE A 212 -10.85 3.37 -2.77
C PHE A 212 -11.17 4.80 -3.20
N ALA A 213 -11.74 5.59 -2.27
CA ALA A 213 -11.97 7.03 -2.45
C ALA A 213 -10.67 7.79 -2.76
N TYR A 214 -9.62 7.52 -1.97
CA TYR A 214 -8.28 8.05 -2.19
C TYR A 214 -7.41 6.98 -2.85
N ARG A 215 -7.20 7.11 -4.16
CA ARG A 215 -6.39 6.18 -4.96
C ARG A 215 -5.18 6.89 -5.54
N GLN A 216 -4.02 6.23 -5.47
CA GLN A 216 -2.85 6.64 -6.24
C GLN A 216 -3.07 6.24 -7.70
N PRO A 217 -2.83 7.13 -8.69
CA PRO A 217 -2.83 6.73 -10.08
C PRO A 217 -1.78 5.64 -10.30
N LEU A 218 -2.12 4.67 -11.15
CA LEU A 218 -1.16 3.65 -11.56
C LEU A 218 0.02 4.32 -12.26
N GLY A 219 1.19 4.27 -11.61
CA GLY A 219 2.42 4.76 -12.18
C GLY A 219 2.95 3.81 -13.24
N LEU A 220 3.38 4.35 -14.38
CA LEU A 220 4.06 3.58 -15.43
C LEU A 220 5.41 3.03 -14.96
N ASP A 221 5.99 3.64 -13.94
CA ASP A 221 7.24 3.25 -13.28
C ASP A 221 7.18 1.81 -12.75
N ALA A 222 6.08 1.40 -12.12
CA ALA A 222 5.93 0.03 -11.60
C ALA A 222 6.03 -1.02 -12.72
N PHE A 223 5.38 -0.75 -13.86
CA PHE A 223 5.42 -1.64 -15.03
C PHE A 223 6.80 -1.65 -15.68
N LEU A 224 7.47 -0.49 -15.75
CA LEU A 224 8.84 -0.40 -16.26
C LEU A 224 9.81 -1.21 -15.40
N TRP A 225 9.75 -1.09 -14.07
CA TRP A 225 10.59 -1.87 -13.17
C TRP A 225 10.30 -3.38 -13.27
N ALA A 226 9.03 -3.77 -13.36
CA ALA A 226 8.65 -5.17 -13.55
C ALA A 226 9.19 -5.73 -14.87
N GLY A 227 9.09 -4.97 -15.96
CA GLY A 227 9.63 -5.35 -17.27
C GLY A 227 11.16 -5.46 -17.26
N LEU A 228 11.86 -4.51 -16.65
CA LEU A 228 13.31 -4.54 -16.49
C LEU A 228 13.78 -5.72 -15.66
N LEU A 229 13.10 -6.03 -14.55
CA LEU A 229 13.41 -7.21 -13.73
C LEU A 229 13.20 -8.50 -14.51
N ALA A 230 12.09 -8.63 -15.25
CA ALA A 230 11.81 -9.81 -16.06
C ALA A 230 12.87 -10.02 -17.15
N LEU A 231 13.28 -8.95 -17.85
CA LEU A 231 14.36 -9.00 -18.83
C LEU A 231 15.70 -9.34 -18.19
N GLY A 232 16.03 -8.72 -17.05
CA GLY A 232 17.26 -8.98 -16.32
C GLY A 232 17.39 -10.45 -15.90
N ILE A 233 16.34 -11.02 -15.32
CA ILE A 233 16.29 -12.45 -14.96
C ILE A 233 16.48 -13.33 -16.19
N THR A 234 15.84 -12.96 -17.31
CA THR A 234 15.91 -13.71 -18.56
C THR A 234 17.33 -13.71 -19.13
N TRP A 235 17.94 -12.54 -19.24
CA TRP A 235 19.31 -12.42 -19.73
C TRP A 235 20.31 -13.12 -18.84
N LEU A 236 20.17 -13.04 -17.51
CA LEU A 236 21.04 -13.78 -16.59
C LEU A 236 20.94 -15.29 -16.82
N THR A 237 19.72 -15.81 -16.91
CA THR A 237 19.46 -17.25 -17.10
C THR A 237 20.01 -17.75 -18.44
N VAL A 238 19.70 -17.04 -19.53
CA VAL A 238 20.11 -17.44 -20.89
C VAL A 238 21.61 -17.27 -21.09
N SER A 239 22.21 -16.21 -20.54
CA SER A 239 23.66 -15.98 -20.65
C SER A 239 24.44 -17.08 -19.93
N TYR A 240 23.99 -17.49 -18.75
CA TYR A 240 24.61 -18.59 -18.00
C TYR A 240 24.60 -19.89 -18.80
N GLN A 241 23.46 -20.26 -19.40
CA GLN A 241 23.36 -21.49 -20.20
C GLN A 241 24.17 -21.42 -21.50
N SER A 242 24.12 -20.27 -22.17
CA SER A 242 24.86 -20.03 -23.41
C SER A 242 26.37 -20.08 -23.18
N LEU A 243 26.86 -19.53 -22.07
CA LEU A 243 28.26 -19.62 -21.66
C LEU A 243 28.67 -21.07 -21.40
N LYS A 244 27.86 -21.81 -20.63
CA LYS A 244 28.13 -23.22 -20.34
C LYS A 244 28.26 -24.06 -21.61
N ALA A 245 27.34 -23.88 -22.57
CA ALA A 245 27.39 -24.59 -23.85
C ALA A 245 28.53 -24.11 -24.76
N ALA A 246 28.83 -22.81 -24.77
CA ALA A 246 29.93 -22.27 -25.56
C ALA A 246 31.31 -22.67 -25.01
N LEU A 247 31.44 -22.94 -23.71
CA LEU A 247 32.68 -23.42 -23.08
C LEU A 247 32.85 -24.94 -23.14
N ALA A 248 31.79 -25.68 -23.45
CA ALA A 248 31.87 -27.13 -23.67
C ALA A 248 32.81 -27.44 -24.86
N ASN A 249 33.57 -28.53 -24.73
CA ASN A 249 34.63 -28.87 -25.67
C ASN A 249 34.01 -29.29 -27.03
N PRO A 250 34.26 -28.57 -28.13
CA PRO A 250 33.62 -28.85 -29.42
C PRO A 250 33.94 -30.25 -29.98
N VAL A 251 35.05 -30.85 -29.55
CA VAL A 251 35.44 -32.21 -29.93
C VAL A 251 34.48 -33.26 -29.35
N GLU A 252 33.90 -33.04 -28.17
CA GLU A 252 32.87 -33.93 -27.61
C GLU A 252 31.50 -33.72 -28.25
N ALA A 253 31.19 -32.48 -28.67
CA ALA A 253 29.94 -32.16 -29.34
C ALA A 253 29.82 -32.76 -30.75
N LEU A 254 30.95 -33.06 -31.40
CA LEU A 254 31.02 -33.73 -32.72
C LEU A 254 31.21 -35.25 -32.62
N ARG A 255 31.57 -35.79 -31.44
CA ARG A 255 31.86 -37.22 -31.21
C ARG A 255 30.71 -37.98 -30.54
N TYR A 256 29.52 -37.37 -30.48
CA TYR A 256 28.28 -38.03 -30.04
C TYR A 256 27.56 -38.79 -31.16
N GLU A 257 28.30 -39.08 -32.25
CA GLU A 257 28.10 -40.23 -33.13
C GLU A 257 29.34 -41.12 -33.07
#